data_AF-A0AAX1U1M5-F1
#
_entry.id   AF-A0AAX1U1M5-F1
#
_cell.length_a   1.000
_cell.length_b   1.000
_cell.length_c   1.000
_cell.angle_alpha   90.00
_cell.angle_beta   90.00
_cell.angle_gamma   90.00
#
_symmetry.space_group_name_H-M   'P 1'
#
loop_
_entity.id
_entity.type
_entity.pdbx_description
1 polymer ?
#
loop_
_entity_poly.entity_id
_entity_poly.type
_entity_poly.pdbx_seq_one_letter_code
_entity_poly.pdbx_strand_id
1 'polypeptide(L)'
;YSNQRVLTTQQLAEVYETSVDNIKMNFKNHKDRFIEGKHYYLLKGDNLKAFKNRVNDIYLVGKNANQLILWTEKGADRHCKILDTDKAWEQFDNLEDTYFKVKEMFDIPKSLPEALRKLADEVELTAKLQLENKIKDQQIGELQPKADYCDLILKSKSLCTINAIAKDYGMSAVTMNKKLHELGVQYKQGGIWLLYHKYQSKGYTQSETIEFNHTDGRPDTRMHTKWTQKGRLFLYELLKAHDILPMIERDENG
;
A
#
# COMPACT_ATOMS: atom_id res chain seq x y z
N TYR A 1 -17.77 11.25 10.58
CA TYR A 1 -19.01 12.06 10.61
C TYR A 1 -18.60 13.50 10.90
N SER A 2 -19.12 14.51 10.19
CA SER A 2 -18.70 15.92 10.33
C SER A 2 -17.18 16.16 10.29
N ASN A 3 -16.49 15.53 9.32
CA ASN A 3 -15.03 15.55 9.15
C ASN A 3 -14.19 15.04 10.34
N GLN A 4 -14.81 14.31 11.28
CA GLN A 4 -14.14 13.68 12.41
C GLN A 4 -14.31 12.16 12.38
N ARG A 5 -13.31 11.43 12.89
CA ARG A 5 -13.39 10.00 13.15
C ARG A 5 -14.34 9.77 14.33
N VAL A 6 -15.25 8.81 14.15
CA VAL A 6 -16.25 8.46 15.16
C VAL A 6 -16.43 6.95 15.21
N LEU A 7 -16.73 6.43 16.39
CA LEU A 7 -16.94 5.01 16.65
C LEU A 7 -18.38 4.75 17.08
N THR A 8 -18.96 3.61 16.71
CA THR A 8 -20.22 3.17 17.31
C THR A 8 -19.99 2.60 18.71
N THR A 9 -21.04 2.50 19.52
CA THR A 9 -20.97 1.85 20.83
C THR A 9 -20.45 0.41 20.75
N GLN A 10 -20.73 -0.30 19.64
CA GLN A 10 -20.23 -1.64 19.44
C GLN A 10 -18.71 -1.65 19.21
N GLN A 11 -18.23 -0.82 18.28
CA GLN A 11 -16.79 -0.68 18.02
C GLN A 11 -16.04 -0.22 19.28
N LEU A 12 -16.64 0.67 20.06
CA LEU A 12 -16.05 1.13 21.31
C LEU A 12 -15.92 0.00 22.35
N ALA A 13 -16.92 -0.88 22.42
CA ALA A 13 -16.93 -2.03 23.30
C ALA A 13 -15.87 -3.06 22.88
N GLU A 14 -15.72 -3.31 21.57
CA GLU A 14 -14.66 -4.15 21.00
C GLU A 14 -13.27 -3.58 21.28
N VAL A 15 -13.09 -2.26 21.12
CA VAL A 15 -11.82 -1.58 21.42
C VAL A 15 -11.43 -1.78 22.87
N TYR A 16 -12.33 -1.55 23.84
CA TYR A 16 -12.02 -1.66 25.27
C TYR A 16 -12.25 -3.05 25.88
N GLU A 17 -12.48 -4.08 25.05
CA GLU A 17 -12.72 -5.47 25.48
C GLU A 17 -13.82 -5.59 26.54
N THR A 18 -14.90 -4.85 26.35
CA THR A 18 -16.06 -4.84 27.25
C THR A 18 -17.35 -5.12 26.49
N SER A 19 -18.45 -5.36 27.20
CA SER A 19 -19.76 -5.47 26.57
C SER A 19 -20.34 -4.11 26.18
N VAL A 20 -21.15 -4.09 25.13
CA VAL A 20 -21.91 -2.92 24.67
C VAL A 20 -22.82 -2.38 25.78
N ASP A 21 -23.36 -3.27 26.60
CA ASP A 21 -24.25 -2.88 27.70
C ASP A 21 -23.49 -2.19 28.83
N ASN A 22 -22.25 -2.59 29.10
CA ASN A 22 -21.39 -1.88 30.05
C ASN A 22 -21.12 -0.44 29.59
N ILE A 23 -20.79 -0.23 28.31
CA ILE A 23 -20.61 1.11 27.73
C ILE A 23 -21.87 1.96 27.89
N LYS A 24 -23.04 1.40 27.56
CA LYS A 24 -24.34 2.10 27.70
C LYS A 24 -24.65 2.45 29.15
N MET A 25 -24.43 1.51 30.07
CA MET A 25 -24.68 1.71 31.50
C MET A 25 -23.74 2.78 32.05
N ASN A 26 -22.46 2.74 31.70
CA ASN A 26 -21.46 3.72 32.12
C ASN A 26 -21.77 5.12 31.60
N PHE A 27 -22.18 5.23 30.33
CA PHE A 27 -22.64 6.49 29.78
C PHE A 27 -23.87 7.02 30.51
N LYS A 28 -24.84 6.15 30.83
CA LYS A 28 -26.05 6.54 31.55
C LYS A 28 -25.74 7.04 32.96
N ASN A 29 -24.84 6.34 33.67
CA ASN A 29 -24.46 6.65 35.05
C ASN A 29 -23.62 7.93 35.17
N HIS A 30 -22.90 8.29 34.11
CA HIS A 30 -22.01 9.46 34.09
C HIS A 30 -22.42 10.48 33.03
N LYS A 31 -23.71 10.53 32.68
CA LYS A 31 -24.21 11.33 31.55
C LYS A 31 -23.87 12.81 31.68
N ASP A 32 -23.84 13.34 32.90
CA ASP A 32 -23.41 14.70 33.25
C ASP A 32 -21.99 15.03 32.77
N ARG A 33 -21.13 14.01 32.65
CA ARG A 33 -19.77 14.17 32.16
C ARG A 33 -19.70 14.24 30.65
N PHE A 34 -20.73 13.85 29.91
CA PHE A 34 -20.73 13.84 28.44
C PHE A 34 -21.49 15.03 27.85
N ILE A 35 -20.99 15.55 26.73
CA ILE A 35 -21.53 16.75 26.07
C ILE A 35 -21.77 16.37 24.61
N GLU A 36 -23.00 16.51 24.16
CA GLU A 36 -23.37 16.26 22.77
C GLU A 36 -22.65 17.24 21.83
N GLY A 37 -22.16 16.75 20.71
CA GLY A 37 -21.35 17.52 19.76
C GLY A 37 -19.86 17.57 20.08
N LYS A 38 -19.46 17.29 21.33
CA LYS A 38 -18.04 17.24 21.75
C LYS A 38 -17.55 15.83 22.07
N HIS A 39 -18.36 15.03 22.77
CA HIS A 39 -17.99 13.68 23.20
C HIS A 39 -18.76 12.62 22.40
N TYR A 40 -20.01 12.91 22.05
CA TYR A 40 -20.83 12.01 21.24
C TYR A 40 -21.79 12.78 20.33
N TYR A 41 -22.30 12.12 19.30
CA TYR A 41 -23.41 12.56 18.47
C TYR A 41 -24.58 11.58 18.59
N LEU A 42 -25.78 12.08 18.87
CA LEU A 42 -26.98 11.25 18.89
C LEU A 42 -27.72 11.36 17.56
N LEU A 43 -27.70 10.29 16.78
CA LEU A 43 -28.42 10.22 15.52
C LEU A 43 -29.82 9.64 15.76
N LYS A 44 -30.84 10.38 15.34
CA LYS A 44 -32.26 10.00 15.38
C LYS A 44 -32.95 10.39 14.08
N GLY A 45 -34.07 9.73 13.79
CA GLY A 45 -34.94 10.08 12.66
C GLY A 45 -34.19 10.12 11.33
N ASP A 46 -34.29 11.23 10.61
CA ASP A 46 -33.73 11.36 9.27
C ASP A 46 -32.19 11.40 9.25
N ASN A 47 -31.56 11.91 10.31
CA ASN A 47 -30.10 11.87 10.45
C ASN A 47 -29.58 10.43 10.57
N LEU A 48 -30.34 9.55 11.23
CA LEU A 48 -30.00 8.13 11.34
C LEU A 48 -30.20 7.40 10.01
N LYS A 49 -31.29 7.69 9.29
CA LYS A 49 -31.55 7.12 7.95
C LYS A 49 -30.46 7.53 6.95
N ALA A 50 -30.12 8.82 6.93
CA ALA A 50 -29.06 9.34 6.07
C ALA A 50 -27.70 8.72 6.39
N PHE A 51 -27.39 8.50 7.67
CA PHE A 51 -26.17 7.80 8.07
C PHE A 51 -26.17 6.35 7.60
N LYS A 52 -27.24 5.58 7.85
CA LYS A 52 -27.37 4.17 7.40
C LYS A 52 -27.20 4.02 5.89
N ASN A 53 -27.68 4.98 5.09
CA ASN A 53 -27.52 4.95 3.63
C ASN A 53 -26.10 5.26 3.14
N ARG A 54 -25.24 5.84 3.99
CA ARG A 54 -23.85 6.21 3.64
C ARG A 54 -22.81 5.17 4.03
N VAL A 55 -23.06 4.37 5.08
CA VAL A 55 -22.15 3.32 5.52
C VAL A 55 -22.43 2.01 4.76
N ASN A 56 -21.39 1.41 4.18
CA ASN A 56 -21.48 0.14 3.45
C ASN A 56 -21.62 -1.09 4.36
N ASP A 57 -21.40 -0.94 5.67
CA ASP A 57 -21.51 -2.03 6.64
C ASP A 57 -22.93 -2.19 7.16
N ILE A 58 -23.61 -3.21 6.64
CA ILE A 58 -25.01 -3.55 6.92
C ILE A 58 -25.21 -3.99 8.38
N TYR A 59 -24.15 -4.44 9.07
CA TYR A 59 -24.20 -5.00 10.42
C TYR A 59 -23.88 -4.01 11.55
N LEU A 60 -23.41 -2.79 11.21
CA LEU A 60 -22.91 -1.82 12.18
C LEU A 60 -24.04 -1.14 13.00
N VAL A 61 -25.28 -1.21 12.53
CA VAL A 61 -26.46 -0.63 13.19
C VAL A 61 -27.64 -1.57 13.04
N GLY A 62 -28.30 -1.93 14.14
CA GLY A 62 -29.48 -2.79 14.11
C GLY A 62 -30.58 -2.26 13.16
N LYS A 63 -31.17 -3.16 12.37
CA LYS A 63 -32.21 -2.85 11.36
C LYS A 63 -33.34 -1.98 11.94
N ASN A 64 -33.74 -2.25 13.18
CA ASN A 64 -34.83 -1.57 13.89
C ASN A 64 -34.37 -0.51 14.90
N ALA A 65 -33.08 -0.16 14.94
CA ALA A 65 -32.59 0.86 15.86
C ALA A 65 -33.18 2.24 15.51
N ASN A 66 -33.84 2.87 16.49
CA ASN A 66 -34.45 4.19 16.40
C ASN A 66 -33.50 5.34 16.80
N GLN A 67 -32.37 5.00 17.43
CA GLN A 67 -31.31 5.93 17.80
C GLN A 67 -29.94 5.24 17.71
N LEU A 68 -28.91 6.01 17.38
CA LEU A 68 -27.51 5.56 17.37
C LEU A 68 -26.64 6.62 18.04
N ILE A 69 -25.74 6.20 18.91
CA ILE A 69 -24.71 7.07 19.47
C ILE A 69 -23.41 6.83 18.71
N LEU A 70 -22.82 7.91 18.23
CA LEU A 70 -21.48 7.94 17.65
C LEU A 70 -20.54 8.64 18.63
N TRP A 71 -19.48 7.96 19.03
CA TRP A 71 -18.48 8.45 19.96
C TRP A 71 -17.35 9.14 19.20
N THR A 72 -17.00 10.35 19.62
CA THR A 72 -15.77 11.02 19.17
C THR A 72 -14.56 10.41 19.89
N GLU A 73 -13.34 10.74 19.44
CA GLU A 73 -12.11 10.38 20.14
C GLU A 73 -12.17 10.79 21.63
N LYS A 74 -12.56 12.04 21.92
CA LYS A 74 -12.74 12.54 23.30
C LYS A 74 -13.84 11.82 24.09
N GLY A 75 -14.81 11.25 23.40
CA GLY A 75 -15.84 10.41 24.01
C GLY A 75 -15.30 9.03 24.39
N ALA A 76 -14.49 8.44 23.51
CA ALA A 76 -13.80 7.19 23.76
C ALA A 76 -12.82 7.32 24.95
N ASP A 77 -12.02 8.40 25.00
CA ASP A 77 -11.10 8.67 26.11
C ASP A 77 -11.83 8.77 27.47
N ARG A 78 -13.03 9.36 27.46
CA ARG A 78 -13.86 9.40 28.66
C ARG A 78 -14.34 8.01 29.09
N HIS A 79 -14.63 7.14 28.13
CA HIS A 79 -14.95 5.75 28.44
C HIS A 79 -13.74 5.02 29.02
N CYS A 80 -12.53 5.21 28.48
CA CYS A 80 -11.29 4.73 29.08
C CYS A 80 -11.18 5.12 30.57
N LYS A 81 -11.42 6.39 30.93
CA LYS A 81 -11.37 6.82 32.35
C LYS A 81 -12.42 6.16 33.27
N ILE A 82 -13.51 5.66 32.72
CA ILE A 82 -14.66 5.11 33.49
C ILE A 82 -14.64 3.58 33.50
N LEU A 83 -13.99 2.96 32.51
CA LEU A 83 -13.87 1.52 32.37
C LEU A 83 -12.69 1.03 33.20
N ASP A 84 -12.89 -0.06 33.92
CA ASP A 84 -11.86 -0.75 34.70
C ASP A 84 -11.38 -2.00 33.94
N THR A 85 -11.02 -1.83 32.66
CA THR A 85 -10.50 -2.91 31.81
C THR A 85 -9.00 -2.73 31.56
N ASP A 86 -8.25 -3.82 31.37
CA ASP A 86 -6.81 -3.76 31.12
C ASP A 86 -6.47 -2.87 29.91
N LYS A 87 -7.28 -2.94 28.85
CA LYS A 87 -7.15 -2.04 27.70
C LYS A 87 -7.44 -0.59 27.99
N ALA A 88 -8.33 -0.29 28.94
CA ALA A 88 -8.57 1.09 29.36
C ALA A 88 -7.31 1.66 30.05
N TRP A 89 -6.63 0.85 30.87
CA TRP A 89 -5.34 1.21 31.47
C TRP A 89 -4.23 1.41 30.43
N GLU A 90 -4.09 0.52 29.45
CA GLU A 90 -3.11 0.68 28.37
C GLU A 90 -3.35 1.97 27.55
N GLN A 91 -4.61 2.30 27.26
CA GLN A 91 -4.93 3.57 26.58
C GLN A 91 -4.60 4.78 27.46
N PHE A 92 -4.78 4.68 28.77
CA PHE A 92 -4.43 5.73 29.70
C PHE A 92 -2.91 5.94 29.76
N ASP A 93 -2.13 4.87 29.86
CA ASP A 93 -0.66 4.92 29.83
C ASP A 93 -0.15 5.58 28.55
N ASN A 94 -0.73 5.21 27.39
CA ASN A 94 -0.40 5.83 26.11
C ASN A 94 -0.70 7.33 26.07
N LEU A 95 -1.80 7.77 26.68
CA LEU A 95 -2.15 9.19 26.77
C LEU A 95 -1.22 9.95 27.71
N GLU A 96 -0.82 9.36 28.84
CA GLU A 96 0.16 9.95 29.76
C GLU A 96 1.52 10.08 29.09
N ASP A 97 2.01 9.02 28.46
CA ASP A 97 3.23 9.00 27.67
C ASP A 97 3.23 10.11 26.61
N THR A 98 2.13 10.24 25.88
CA THR A 98 2.00 11.27 24.84
C THR A 98 2.00 12.67 25.45
N TYR A 99 1.29 12.88 26.56
CA TYR A 99 1.25 14.17 27.24
C TYR A 99 2.63 14.60 27.75
N PHE A 100 3.38 13.70 28.38
CA PHE A 100 4.72 13.99 28.88
C PHE A 100 5.74 14.15 27.75
N LYS A 101 5.70 13.31 26.70
CA LYS A 101 6.54 13.47 25.50
C LYS A 101 6.30 14.81 24.81
N VAL A 102 5.04 15.20 24.61
CA VAL A 102 4.71 16.50 24.01
C VAL A 102 5.19 17.65 24.90
N LYS A 103 5.08 17.52 26.23
CA LYS A 103 5.60 18.52 27.16
C LYS A 103 7.13 18.66 27.09
N GLU A 104 7.85 17.57 26.88
CA GLU A 104 9.30 17.59 26.65
C GLU A 104 9.68 18.18 25.28
N MET A 105 8.86 17.98 24.25
CA MET A 105 9.06 18.59 22.94
C MET A 105 8.91 20.12 22.95
N PHE A 106 8.08 20.67 23.85
CA PHE A 106 7.88 22.11 24.04
C PHE A 106 8.71 22.66 25.20
N ASP A 107 9.98 22.25 25.31
CA ASP A 107 10.94 22.86 26.24
C ASP A 107 11.38 24.24 25.73
N ILE A 108 10.52 25.24 25.99
CA ILE A 108 10.75 26.65 25.66
C ILE A 108 12.05 27.09 26.39
N PRO A 109 13.09 27.52 25.64
CA PRO A 109 14.36 27.89 26.25
C PRO A 109 14.15 28.97 27.31
N LYS A 110 14.68 28.75 28.51
CA LYS A 110 14.47 29.65 29.67
C LYS A 110 15.35 30.90 29.61
N SER A 111 16.32 30.92 28.70
CA SER A 111 17.27 32.01 28.52
C SER A 111 17.60 32.26 27.05
N LEU A 112 17.93 33.51 26.73
CA LEU A 112 18.32 33.92 25.36
C LEU A 112 19.53 33.14 24.81
N PRO A 113 20.60 32.86 25.57
CA PRO A 113 21.73 32.05 25.07
C PRO A 113 21.34 30.61 24.72
N GLU A 114 20.41 30.03 25.46
CA GLU A 114 19.91 28.67 25.20
C GLU A 114 19.03 28.63 23.95
N ALA A 115 18.19 29.65 23.75
CA ALA A 115 17.38 29.80 22.54
C ALA A 115 18.25 29.92 21.28
N LEU A 116 19.33 30.70 21.35
CA LEU A 116 20.25 30.88 20.22
C LEU A 116 20.99 29.58 19.86
N ARG A 117 21.35 28.75 20.84
CA ARG A 117 21.97 27.44 20.59
C ARG A 117 21.00 26.45 19.94
N LYS A 118 19.80 26.30 20.50
CA LYS A 118 18.75 25.44 19.91
C LYS A 118 18.42 25.84 18.47
N LEU A 119 18.35 27.15 18.18
CA LEU A 119 18.14 27.66 16.83
C LEU A 119 19.32 27.35 15.90
N ALA A 120 20.56 27.48 16.37
CA ALA A 120 21.73 27.13 15.58
C ALA A 120 21.74 25.64 15.22
N ASP A 121 21.46 24.76 16.19
CA ASP A 121 21.36 23.32 15.98
C ASP A 121 20.25 22.97 14.97
N GLU A 122 19.10 23.65 15.05
CA GLU A 122 17.98 23.46 14.12
C GLU A 122 18.32 23.95 12.69
N VAL A 123 19.02 25.08 12.56
CA VAL A 123 19.49 25.58 11.26
C VAL A 123 20.51 24.61 10.63
N GLU A 124 21.43 24.06 11.42
CA GLU A 124 22.39 23.05 10.94
C GLU A 124 21.68 21.76 10.51
N LEU A 125 20.71 21.29 11.31
CA LEU A 125 19.93 20.10 11.01
C LEU A 125 19.09 20.29 9.73
N THR A 126 18.42 21.42 9.59
CA THR A 126 17.61 21.73 8.40
C THR A 126 18.48 21.86 7.15
N ALA A 127 19.66 22.48 7.24
CA ALA A 127 20.63 22.51 6.14
C ALA A 127 21.08 21.10 5.73
N LYS A 128 21.36 20.23 6.71
CA LYS A 128 21.72 18.83 6.45
C LYS A 128 20.59 18.05 5.78
N LEU A 129 19.36 18.19 6.27
CA LEU A 129 18.17 17.54 5.69
C LEU A 129 17.88 18.04 4.27
N GLN A 130 18.07 19.33 4.00
CA GLN A 130 17.94 19.89 2.65
C GLN A 130 18.99 19.32 1.69
N LEU A 131 20.23 19.15 2.16
CA LEU A 131 21.29 18.52 1.38
C LEU A 131 20.94 17.06 1.06
N GLU A 132 20.47 16.31 2.06
CA GLU A 132 20.05 14.92 1.88
C GLU A 132 18.88 14.78 0.90
N ASN A 133 17.88 15.67 0.99
CA ASN A 133 16.77 15.71 0.03
C ASN A 133 17.25 16.03 -1.38
N LYS A 134 18.17 16.98 -1.56
CA LYS A 134 18.76 17.27 -2.89
C LYS A 134 19.48 16.06 -3.47
N ILE A 135 20.25 15.33 -2.64
CA ILE A 135 20.93 14.11 -3.06
C ILE A 135 19.90 13.04 -3.47
N LYS A 136 18.83 12.86 -2.68
CA LYS A 136 17.74 11.94 -3.00
C LYS A 136 17.00 12.34 -4.28
N ASP A 137 16.70 13.63 -4.47
CA ASP A 137 16.05 14.15 -5.67
C ASP A 137 16.93 13.94 -6.91
N GLN A 138 18.25 14.14 -6.78
CA GLN A 138 19.20 13.84 -7.84
C GLN A 138 19.19 12.34 -8.19
N GLN A 139 19.23 11.46 -7.20
CA GLN A 139 19.11 10.01 -7.40
C GLN A 139 17.77 9.62 -8.05
N ILE A 140 16.67 10.26 -7.65
CA ILE A 140 15.34 10.04 -8.25
C ILE A 140 15.34 10.49 -9.72
N GLY A 141 15.94 11.64 -10.04
CA GLY A 141 16.07 12.14 -11.40
C GLY A 141 16.90 11.21 -12.30
N GLU A 142 18.00 10.65 -11.79
CA GLU A 142 18.83 9.67 -12.51
C GLU A 142 18.15 8.29 -12.69
N LEU A 143 17.09 8.02 -11.91
CA LEU A 143 16.29 6.80 -12.00
C LEU A 143 15.02 6.99 -12.85
N GLN A 144 14.54 8.21 -13.08
CA GLN A 144 13.33 8.47 -13.88
C GLN A 144 13.38 7.95 -15.32
N PRO A 145 14.40 8.24 -16.15
CA PRO A 145 14.44 7.68 -17.52
C PRO A 145 14.58 6.15 -17.51
N LYS A 146 15.20 5.57 -16.47
CA LYS A 146 15.29 4.12 -16.25
C LYS A 146 13.95 3.50 -15.80
N ALA A 147 13.06 4.30 -15.21
CA ALA A 147 11.74 3.88 -14.75
C ALA A 147 10.72 3.83 -15.89
N ASP A 148 10.83 4.67 -16.94
CA ASP A 148 9.82 4.77 -17.99
C ASP A 148 9.54 3.44 -18.72
N TYR A 149 10.59 2.67 -19.07
CA TYR A 149 10.40 1.34 -19.68
C TYR A 149 9.85 0.32 -18.68
N CYS A 150 10.33 0.32 -17.43
CA CYS A 150 9.82 -0.57 -16.39
C CYS A 150 8.36 -0.26 -16.02
N ASP A 151 7.97 1.01 -15.99
CA ASP A 151 6.62 1.48 -15.72
C ASP A 151 5.68 1.16 -16.89
N LEU A 152 6.16 1.23 -18.14
CA LEU A 152 5.43 0.76 -19.31
C LEU A 152 5.15 -0.76 -19.24
N ILE A 153 6.14 -1.54 -18.80
CA ILE A 153 6.02 -2.99 -18.55
C ILE A 153 5.00 -3.25 -17.43
N LEU A 154 5.10 -2.53 -16.31
CA LEU A 154 4.28 -2.74 -15.11
C LEU A 154 2.82 -2.27 -15.27
N LYS A 155 2.51 -1.38 -16.22
CA LYS A 155 1.15 -0.90 -16.49
C LYS A 155 0.19 -1.97 -17.04
N SER A 156 0.69 -3.06 -17.62
CA SER A 156 -0.16 -4.09 -18.25
C SER A 156 -0.08 -5.45 -17.55
N LYS A 157 -1.23 -6.05 -17.19
CA LYS A 157 -1.29 -7.40 -16.58
C LYS A 157 -1.23 -8.55 -17.59
N SER A 158 -0.99 -8.28 -18.87
CA SER A 158 -1.08 -9.28 -19.94
C SER A 158 0.19 -10.13 -20.05
N LEU A 159 0.01 -11.41 -20.43
CA LEU A 159 1.09 -12.28 -20.85
C LEU A 159 1.65 -11.81 -22.18
N CYS A 160 2.97 -11.73 -22.27
CA CYS A 160 3.68 -11.27 -23.46
C CYS A 160 4.30 -12.44 -24.22
N THR A 161 4.23 -12.42 -25.55
CA THR A 161 4.96 -13.40 -26.36
C THR A 161 6.44 -13.01 -26.44
N ILE A 162 7.32 -14.00 -26.60
CA ILE A 162 8.75 -13.73 -26.82
C ILE A 162 8.99 -12.89 -28.09
N ASN A 163 8.08 -12.95 -29.06
CA ASN A 163 8.17 -12.12 -30.26
C ASN A 163 7.94 -10.64 -29.96
N ALA A 164 6.95 -10.31 -29.13
CA ALA A 164 6.72 -8.93 -28.70
C ALA A 164 7.95 -8.38 -27.97
N ILE A 165 8.49 -9.15 -27.01
CA ILE A 165 9.71 -8.76 -26.29
C ILE A 165 10.88 -8.61 -27.26
N ALA A 166 11.12 -9.56 -28.15
CA ALA A 166 12.25 -9.49 -29.10
C ALA A 166 12.19 -8.25 -30.00
N LYS A 167 10.98 -7.82 -30.39
CA LYS A 167 10.77 -6.61 -31.18
C LYS A 167 11.17 -5.34 -30.43
N ASP A 168 10.95 -5.27 -29.11
CA ASP A 168 11.42 -4.14 -28.29
C ASP A 168 12.94 -3.98 -28.33
N TYR A 169 13.69 -5.06 -28.58
CA TYR A 169 15.16 -5.06 -28.68
C TYR A 169 15.68 -5.00 -30.12
N GLY A 170 14.79 -4.85 -31.11
CA GLY A 170 15.15 -4.80 -32.52
C GLY A 170 15.64 -6.12 -33.09
N MET A 171 15.24 -7.27 -32.52
CA MET A 171 15.66 -8.59 -32.99
C MET A 171 14.49 -9.55 -33.22
N SER A 172 14.76 -10.65 -33.92
CA SER A 172 13.75 -11.69 -34.15
C SER A 172 13.55 -12.55 -32.91
N ALA A 173 12.37 -13.15 -32.76
CA ALA A 173 12.11 -14.15 -31.71
C ALA A 173 13.12 -15.31 -31.74
N VAL A 174 13.60 -15.71 -32.93
CA VAL A 174 14.62 -16.76 -33.07
C VAL A 174 15.94 -16.30 -32.47
N THR A 175 16.38 -15.09 -32.81
CA THR A 175 17.61 -14.49 -32.29
C THR A 175 17.55 -14.33 -30.77
N MET A 176 16.43 -13.80 -30.26
CA MET A 176 16.20 -13.62 -28.82
C MET A 176 16.23 -14.95 -28.08
N ASN A 177 15.50 -15.96 -28.56
CA ASN A 177 15.47 -17.27 -27.93
C ASN A 177 16.87 -17.93 -27.89
N LYS A 178 17.66 -17.76 -28.96
CA LYS A 178 19.05 -18.25 -29.01
C LYS A 178 19.91 -17.57 -27.95
N LYS A 179 19.81 -16.24 -27.79
CA LYS A 179 20.54 -15.49 -26.75
C LYS A 179 20.15 -15.95 -25.35
N LEU A 180 18.85 -16.10 -25.08
CA LEU A 180 18.38 -16.58 -23.78
C LEU A 180 18.84 -18.02 -23.49
N HIS A 181 19.04 -18.84 -24.52
CA HIS A 181 19.65 -20.15 -24.38
C HIS A 181 21.14 -20.08 -24.04
N GLU A 182 21.90 -19.25 -24.75
CA GLU A 182 23.32 -18.98 -24.51
C GLU A 182 23.55 -18.43 -23.09
N LEU A 183 22.66 -17.57 -22.59
CA LEU A 183 22.67 -17.02 -21.23
C LEU A 183 22.14 -18.00 -20.16
N GLY A 184 21.80 -19.23 -20.54
CA GLY A 184 21.35 -20.27 -19.61
C GLY A 184 19.99 -20.01 -18.97
N VAL A 185 19.10 -19.25 -19.63
CA VAL A 185 17.75 -18.92 -19.12
C VAL A 185 16.74 -20.00 -19.50
N GLN A 186 16.78 -20.45 -20.74
CA GLN A 186 15.82 -21.39 -21.30
C GLN A 186 16.47 -22.40 -22.25
N TYR A 187 15.77 -23.49 -22.51
CA TYR A 187 16.17 -24.53 -23.45
C TYR A 187 14.97 -24.99 -24.28
N LYS A 188 15.24 -25.64 -25.41
CA LYS A 188 14.19 -26.09 -26.34
C LYS A 188 13.94 -27.59 -26.15
N GLN A 189 12.70 -27.97 -25.84
CA GLN A 189 12.27 -29.37 -25.71
C GLN A 189 10.88 -29.53 -26.30
N GLY A 190 10.65 -30.59 -27.09
CA GLY A 190 9.34 -30.87 -27.68
C GLY A 190 8.81 -29.73 -28.58
N GLY A 191 9.69 -28.92 -29.17
CA GLY A 191 9.30 -27.78 -29.99
C GLY A 191 8.82 -26.54 -29.21
N ILE A 192 9.04 -26.51 -27.88
CA ILE A 192 8.67 -25.43 -26.96
C ILE A 192 9.93 -24.95 -26.22
N TRP A 193 9.96 -23.67 -25.84
CA TRP A 193 11.03 -23.09 -25.00
C TRP A 193 10.64 -23.14 -23.53
N LEU A 194 11.42 -23.83 -22.70
CA LEU A 194 11.18 -24.00 -21.27
C LEU A 194 12.32 -23.39 -20.46
N LEU A 195 12.03 -22.88 -19.27
CA LEU A 195 13.05 -22.31 -18.39
C LEU A 195 13.91 -23.41 -17.77
N TYR A 196 15.21 -23.13 -17.60
CA TYR A 196 16.07 -24.01 -16.82
C TYR A 196 15.62 -24.09 -15.35
N HIS A 197 16.03 -25.16 -14.65
CA HIS A 197 15.71 -25.43 -13.25
C HIS A 197 15.91 -24.23 -12.32
N LYS A 198 16.97 -23.43 -12.53
CA LYS A 198 17.29 -22.22 -11.75
C LYS A 198 16.18 -21.16 -11.79
N TYR A 199 15.35 -21.15 -12.83
CA TYR A 199 14.37 -20.09 -13.11
C TYR A 199 12.91 -20.59 -13.15
N GLN A 200 12.68 -21.91 -13.28
CA GLN A 200 11.33 -22.47 -13.49
C GLN A 200 10.32 -22.13 -12.37
N SER A 201 10.75 -22.00 -11.12
CA SER A 201 9.87 -21.71 -9.97
C SER A 201 9.70 -20.22 -9.67
N LYS A 202 10.29 -19.33 -10.46
CA LYS A 202 10.30 -17.88 -10.16
C LYS A 202 9.08 -17.11 -10.70
N GLY A 203 8.19 -17.79 -11.43
CA GLY A 203 6.98 -17.20 -12.00
C GLY A 203 7.24 -16.28 -13.20
N TYR A 204 8.33 -16.50 -13.94
CA TYR A 204 8.71 -15.69 -15.10
C TYR A 204 7.93 -16.03 -16.38
N THR A 205 7.45 -17.26 -16.51
CA THR A 205 6.70 -17.72 -17.68
C THR A 205 5.41 -18.42 -17.27
N GLN A 206 4.44 -18.44 -18.19
CA GLN A 206 3.24 -19.26 -18.11
C GLN A 206 3.07 -20.01 -19.42
N SER A 207 2.62 -21.26 -19.33
CA SER A 207 2.31 -22.09 -20.50
C SER A 207 0.87 -21.87 -20.91
N GLU A 208 0.65 -21.66 -22.20
CA GLU A 208 -0.68 -21.48 -22.80
C GLU A 208 -0.85 -22.46 -23.95
N THR A 209 -1.95 -23.22 -23.93
CA THR A 209 -2.33 -24.12 -25.01
C THR A 209 -3.02 -23.31 -26.10
N ILE A 210 -2.45 -23.28 -27.30
CA ILE A 210 -3.03 -22.63 -28.47
C ILE A 210 -3.63 -23.71 -29.35
N GLU A 211 -4.91 -23.55 -29.68
CA GLU A 211 -5.60 -24.38 -30.67
C GLU A 211 -5.32 -23.82 -32.07
N PHE A 212 -5.03 -24.70 -33.03
CA PHE A 212 -4.82 -24.34 -34.42
C PHE A 212 -5.42 -25.41 -35.33
N ASN A 213 -5.83 -25.01 -36.53
CA ASN A 213 -6.35 -25.93 -37.53
C ASN A 213 -5.27 -26.20 -38.58
N HIS A 214 -5.09 -27.47 -38.91
CA HIS A 214 -4.28 -27.89 -40.05
C HIS A 214 -4.95 -27.47 -41.36
N THR A 215 -4.18 -27.45 -42.46
CA THR A 215 -4.69 -27.12 -43.81
C THR A 215 -5.80 -28.07 -44.29
N ASP A 216 -5.92 -29.25 -43.68
CA ASP A 216 -6.99 -30.23 -43.91
C ASP A 216 -8.24 -30.00 -43.03
N GLY A 217 -8.26 -28.94 -42.22
CA GLY A 217 -9.36 -28.58 -41.33
C GLY A 217 -9.36 -29.30 -39.98
N ARG A 218 -8.38 -30.17 -39.69
CA ARG A 218 -8.31 -30.87 -38.40
C ARG A 218 -7.85 -29.93 -37.29
N PRO A 219 -8.56 -29.87 -36.15
CA PRO A 219 -8.11 -29.13 -34.98
C PRO A 219 -6.95 -29.88 -34.31
N ASP A 220 -5.95 -29.13 -33.90
CA ASP A 220 -4.80 -29.61 -33.15
C ASP A 220 -4.43 -28.55 -32.09
N THR A 221 -3.65 -28.94 -31.09
CA THR A 221 -3.27 -28.07 -29.98
C THR A 221 -1.77 -28.07 -29.78
N ARG A 222 -1.21 -26.89 -29.53
CA ARG A 222 0.21 -26.74 -29.24
C ARG A 222 0.40 -25.84 -28.03
N MET A 223 1.17 -26.31 -27.07
CA MET A 223 1.58 -25.47 -25.95
C MET A 223 2.64 -24.45 -26.38
N HIS A 224 2.48 -23.22 -25.91
CA HIS A 224 3.42 -22.13 -26.09
C HIS A 224 3.78 -21.51 -24.75
N THR A 225 5.03 -21.06 -24.63
CA THR A 225 5.51 -20.35 -23.45
C THR A 225 5.31 -18.84 -23.66
N LYS A 226 4.58 -18.21 -22.75
CA LYS A 226 4.46 -16.75 -22.64
C LYS A 226 5.18 -16.24 -21.40
N TRP A 227 5.59 -14.99 -21.44
CA TRP A 227 6.34 -14.31 -20.39
C TRP A 227 5.40 -13.45 -19.55
N THR A 228 5.56 -13.50 -18.23
CA THR A 228 4.88 -12.60 -17.31
C THR A 228 5.60 -11.25 -17.28
N GLN A 229 4.99 -10.19 -16.72
CA GLN A 229 5.73 -8.92 -16.53
C GLN A 229 6.94 -9.10 -15.62
N LYS A 230 6.84 -9.95 -14.60
CA LYS A 230 7.96 -10.32 -13.75
C LYS A 230 9.08 -10.99 -14.57
N GLY A 231 8.72 -11.85 -15.52
CA GLY A 231 9.68 -12.45 -16.44
C GLY A 231 10.29 -11.44 -17.43
N ARG A 232 9.49 -10.49 -17.93
CA ARG A 232 9.96 -9.43 -18.82
C ARG A 232 10.93 -8.48 -18.13
N LEU A 233 10.67 -8.11 -16.87
CA LEU A 233 11.59 -7.33 -16.04
C LEU A 233 12.90 -8.10 -15.79
N PHE A 234 12.82 -9.40 -15.47
CA PHE A 234 14.00 -10.25 -15.35
C PHE A 234 14.83 -10.31 -16.64
N LEU A 235 14.18 -10.43 -17.80
CA LEU A 235 14.88 -10.39 -19.09
C LEU A 235 15.56 -9.04 -19.33
N TYR A 236 14.90 -7.94 -18.98
CA TYR A 236 15.47 -6.61 -19.08
C TYR A 236 16.74 -6.46 -18.23
N GLU A 237 16.68 -6.79 -16.94
CA GLU A 237 17.84 -6.74 -16.04
C GLU A 237 18.99 -7.62 -16.54
N LEU A 238 18.67 -8.84 -16.98
CA LEU A 238 19.67 -9.79 -17.48
C LEU A 238 20.33 -9.29 -18.75
N LEU A 239 19.56 -8.81 -19.73
CA LEU A 239 20.08 -8.35 -21.02
C LEU A 239 20.87 -7.05 -20.87
N LYS A 240 20.41 -6.15 -20.00
CA LYS A 240 21.13 -4.92 -19.65
C LYS A 240 22.49 -5.22 -19.02
N ALA A 241 22.59 -6.23 -18.15
CA ALA A 241 23.87 -6.68 -17.60
C ALA A 241 24.85 -7.26 -18.64
N HIS A 242 24.36 -7.55 -19.85
CA HIS A 242 25.16 -7.99 -21.00
C HIS A 242 25.20 -6.92 -22.11
N ASP A 243 24.98 -5.65 -21.77
CA ASP A 243 24.99 -4.51 -22.70
C ASP A 243 23.97 -4.60 -23.85
N ILE A 244 22.89 -5.36 -23.68
CA ILE A 244 21.79 -5.48 -24.64
C ILE A 244 20.60 -4.68 -24.11
N LEU A 245 20.46 -3.44 -24.59
CA LEU A 245 19.36 -2.52 -24.21
C LEU A 245 18.17 -2.63 -25.18
N PRO A 246 16.93 -2.36 -24.74
CA PRO A 246 15.79 -2.21 -25.64
C PRO A 246 15.96 -0.95 -26.51
N MET A 247 15.37 -0.91 -27.70
CA MET A 247 15.55 0.19 -28.66
C MET A 247 15.14 1.56 -28.09
N ILE A 248 14.10 1.60 -27.25
CA ILE A 248 13.66 2.83 -26.58
C ILE A 248 14.74 3.47 -25.67
N GLU A 249 15.68 2.66 -25.16
CA GLU A 249 16.81 3.16 -24.35
C GLU A 249 18.09 3.36 -25.19
N ARG A 250 18.10 2.98 -26.48
CA ARG A 250 19.26 3.18 -27.35
C ARG A 250 19.29 4.58 -27.96
N ASP A 251 18.14 5.24 -28.08
CA ASP A 251 17.98 6.52 -28.76
C ASP A 251 18.40 7.74 -27.92
N GLU A 252 18.78 7.57 -26.65
CA GLU A 252 19.28 8.69 -25.80
C GLU A 252 20.77 9.02 -26.00
N ASN A 253 21.49 8.24 -26.82
CA ASN A 253 22.91 8.47 -27.14
C ASN A 253 23.17 8.80 -28.63
N GLY A 254 22.15 9.26 -29.37
CA GLY A 254 22.23 9.65 -30.79
C GLY A 254 22.24 11.15 -31.01
#